data_AF-A0A7J4SX73-F1
#
_entry.id   AF-A0A7J4SX73-F1
#
_cell.length_a   1.000
_cell.length_b   1.000
_cell.length_c   1.000
_cell.angle_alpha   90.00
_cell.angle_beta   90.00
_cell.angle_gamma   90.00
#
_symmetry.space_group_name_H-M   'P 1'
#
loop_
_entity.id
_entity.type
_entity.pdbx_description
1 polymer ?
#
loop_
_entity_poly.entity_id
_entity_poly.type
_entity_poly.pdbx_seq_one_letter_code
_entity_poly.pdbx_strand_id
1 'polypeptide(L)'
;MDDVKEDQILQIQVVIVTFFLLVFPAYFFMKAAATDDVDGMGGVGTYTVTGEFSYLDFASGEEFVADGTPLTIDLNTDSVSEVSGKNIVGVLVTMTYGEDETENSLDPFGAGCATGGFSQDTI
;
A
#
# COMPACT_ATOMS: atom_id res chain seq x y z
N MET A 1 -20.29 -37.35 -54.73
CA MET A 1 -21.60 -36.67 -54.56
C MET A 1 -22.76 -37.66 -54.68
N ASP A 2 -22.62 -38.68 -55.51
CA ASP A 2 -23.65 -39.69 -55.74
C ASP A 2 -23.80 -40.64 -54.55
N ASP A 3 -22.70 -41.02 -53.89
CA ASP A 3 -22.72 -41.85 -52.68
C ASP A 3 -23.52 -41.22 -51.52
N VAL A 4 -23.52 -39.89 -51.40
CA VAL A 4 -24.27 -39.16 -50.34
C VAL A 4 -25.78 -39.23 -50.55
N LYS A 5 -26.22 -39.45 -51.80
CA LYS A 5 -27.65 -39.50 -52.15
C LYS A 5 -28.21 -40.92 -52.06
N GLU A 6 -27.37 -41.94 -52.15
CA GLU A 6 -27.76 -43.35 -52.15
C GLU A 6 -27.55 -44.01 -50.77
N ASP A 7 -26.55 -43.57 -50.01
CA ASP A 7 -26.27 -44.08 -48.67
C ASP A 7 -26.93 -43.23 -47.57
N GLN A 8 -27.97 -43.80 -46.94
CA GLN A 8 -28.70 -43.17 -45.84
C GLN A 8 -27.83 -42.91 -44.60
N ILE A 9 -26.84 -43.75 -44.32
CA ILE A 9 -25.95 -43.59 -43.17
C ILE A 9 -25.03 -42.38 -43.39
N LEU A 10 -24.47 -42.27 -44.60
CA LEU A 10 -23.65 -41.13 -45.00
C LEU A 10 -24.44 -39.82 -44.99
N GLN A 11 -25.69 -39.85 -45.44
CA GLN A 11 -26.58 -38.69 -45.41
C GLN A 11 -26.87 -38.21 -43.97
N ILE A 12 -27.18 -39.13 -43.06
CA ILE A 12 -27.43 -38.81 -41.65
C ILE A 12 -26.19 -38.18 -41.00
N GLN A 13 -25.00 -38.72 -41.27
CA GLN A 13 -23.76 -38.17 -40.74
C GLN A 13 -23.47 -36.75 -41.23
N VAL A 14 -23.67 -36.48 -42.53
CA VAL A 14 -23.48 -35.14 -43.10
C VAL A 14 -24.44 -34.13 -42.48
N VAL A 15 -25.70 -34.51 -42.25
CA VAL A 15 -26.70 -33.63 -41.62
C VAL A 15 -26.31 -33.30 -40.18
N ILE A 16 -25.88 -34.29 -39.39
CA ILE A 16 -25.49 -34.10 -37.99
C ILE A 16 -24.24 -33.21 -37.86
N VAL A 17 -23.21 -33.48 -38.68
CA VAL A 17 -21.98 -32.67 -38.68
C VAL A 17 -22.28 -31.22 -39.09
N THR A 18 -23.11 -31.03 -40.12
CA THR A 18 -23.53 -29.68 -40.56
C THR A 18 -24.35 -28.96 -39.48
N PHE A 19 -25.24 -29.67 -38.79
CA PHE A 19 -26.01 -29.13 -37.67
C PHE A 19 -25.09 -28.66 -36.54
N PHE A 20 -24.14 -29.47 -36.10
CA PHE A 20 -23.20 -29.07 -35.05
C PHE A 20 -22.30 -27.91 -35.48
N LEU A 21 -21.81 -27.89 -36.72
CA LEU A 21 -21.00 -26.78 -37.23
C LEU A 21 -21.75 -25.44 -37.30
N LEU A 22 -23.08 -25.44 -37.44
CA LEU A 22 -23.87 -24.21 -37.42
C LEU A 22 -24.33 -23.84 -36.01
N VAL A 23 -24.76 -24.82 -35.22
CA VAL A 23 -25.35 -24.58 -33.90
C VAL A 23 -24.30 -24.18 -32.87
N PHE A 24 -23.12 -24.80 -32.85
CA PHE A 24 -22.08 -24.45 -31.87
C PHE A 24 -21.64 -22.99 -32.01
N PRO A 25 -21.22 -22.50 -33.19
CA PRO A 25 -20.85 -21.10 -33.34
C PRO A 25 -21.99 -20.13 -33.06
N ALA A 26 -23.21 -20.45 -33.49
CA ALA A 26 -24.38 -19.61 -33.23
C ALA A 26 -24.70 -19.51 -31.72
N TYR A 27 -24.62 -20.62 -30.98
CA TYR A 27 -24.83 -20.64 -29.54
C TYR A 27 -23.77 -19.81 -28.80
N PHE A 28 -22.49 -19.97 -29.16
CA PHE A 28 -21.41 -19.17 -28.59
C PHE A 28 -21.55 -17.69 -28.95
N PHE A 29 -21.95 -17.35 -30.18
CA PHE A 29 -22.19 -15.96 -30.58
C PHE A 29 -23.32 -15.32 -29.77
N MET A 30 -24.44 -16.04 -29.58
CA MET A 30 -25.56 -15.56 -28.77
C MET A 30 -25.19 -15.40 -27.29
N LYS A 31 -24.39 -16.31 -26.73
CA LYS A 31 -23.92 -16.21 -25.35
C LYS A 31 -22.90 -15.09 -25.17
N ALA A 32 -21.96 -14.94 -26.10
CA ALA A 32 -20.98 -13.85 -26.08
C ALA A 32 -21.65 -12.47 -26.22
N ALA A 33 -22.68 -12.34 -27.06
CA ALA A 33 -23.43 -11.09 -27.21
C ALA A 33 -24.36 -10.75 -26.02
N ALA A 34 -24.67 -11.74 -25.18
CA ALA A 34 -25.57 -11.60 -24.04
C ALA A 34 -24.84 -11.41 -22.69
N THR A 35 -23.51 -11.36 -22.69
CA THR A 35 -22.71 -11.18 -21.48
C THR A 35 -21.84 -9.93 -21.65
N ASP A 36 -22.10 -8.88 -20.86
CA ASP A 36 -21.23 -7.69 -20.78
C ASP A 36 -19.89 -8.02 -20.09
N ASP A 37 -19.82 -9.17 -19.40
CA ASP A 37 -18.62 -9.62 -18.72
C ASP A 37 -17.76 -10.52 -19.61
N VAL A 38 -16.54 -10.06 -19.85
CA VAL A 38 -15.43 -10.77 -20.50
C VAL A 38 -14.86 -11.85 -19.56
N ASP A 39 -15.73 -12.64 -18.92
CA ASP A 39 -15.32 -13.61 -17.90
C ASP A 39 -14.73 -14.90 -18.52
N GLY A 40 -14.76 -15.02 -19.85
CA GLY A 40 -14.35 -16.22 -20.59
C GLY A 40 -13.17 -16.08 -21.55
N MET A 41 -12.60 -14.87 -21.73
CA MET A 41 -11.49 -14.63 -22.67
C MET A 41 -10.25 -14.13 -21.97
N GLY A 42 -9.75 -14.86 -20.97
CA GLY A 42 -8.40 -14.66 -20.40
C GLY A 42 -8.03 -13.20 -20.15
N GLY A 43 -9.02 -12.38 -19.76
CA GLY A 43 -8.85 -10.96 -19.55
C GLY A 43 -8.01 -10.76 -18.31
N VAL A 44 -7.07 -9.81 -18.37
CA VAL A 44 -6.35 -9.34 -17.19
C VAL A 44 -7.37 -8.94 -16.13
N GLY A 45 -7.55 -9.80 -15.12
CA GLY A 45 -8.46 -9.55 -14.02
C GLY A 45 -7.97 -8.35 -13.21
N THR A 46 -8.88 -7.46 -12.85
CA THR A 46 -8.57 -6.39 -11.91
C THR A 46 -8.48 -6.98 -10.51
N TYR A 47 -7.26 -7.16 -10.01
CA TYR A 47 -7.02 -7.56 -8.63
C TYR A 47 -7.07 -6.31 -7.74
N THR A 48 -8.02 -6.27 -6.82
CA THR A 48 -8.07 -5.24 -5.78
C THR A 48 -7.40 -5.79 -4.53
N VAL A 49 -6.29 -5.18 -4.12
CA VAL A 49 -5.62 -5.51 -2.86
C VAL A 49 -6.10 -4.51 -1.81
N THR A 50 -6.88 -4.98 -0.85
CA THR A 50 -7.31 -4.19 0.31
C THR A 50 -6.35 -4.44 1.46
N GLY A 51 -5.65 -3.39 1.90
CA GLY A 51 -4.81 -3.43 3.10
C GLY A 51 -5.47 -2.68 4.25
N GLU A 52 -5.38 -3.21 5.47
CA GLU A 52 -5.69 -2.46 6.69
C GLU A 52 -4.43 -1.76 7.19
N PHE A 53 -4.52 -0.46 7.41
CA PHE A 53 -3.44 0.34 8.01
C PHE A 53 -3.79 0.67 9.46
N SER A 54 -2.84 0.41 10.37
CA SER A 54 -2.96 0.75 11.78
C SER A 54 -1.72 1.51 12.23
N TYR A 55 -1.92 2.57 13.02
CA TYR A 55 -0.83 3.25 13.72
C TYR A 55 -0.57 2.54 15.05
N LEU A 56 0.70 2.36 15.37
CA LEU A 56 1.14 1.79 16.63
C LEU A 56 2.12 2.77 17.26
N ASP A 57 1.84 3.15 18.50
CA ASP A 57 2.72 4.04 19.24
C ASP A 57 4.02 3.32 19.56
N PHE A 58 5.11 3.95 19.15
CA PHE A 58 6.42 3.34 19.13
C PHE A 58 7.23 3.72 20.37
N ALA A 59 7.26 5.01 20.67
CA ALA A 59 7.81 5.61 21.88
C ALA A 59 7.14 6.96 22.10
N SER A 60 6.96 7.35 23.37
CA SER A 60 6.41 8.65 23.75
C SER A 60 7.09 9.11 25.04
N GLY A 61 7.47 10.38 25.10
CA GLY A 61 8.13 10.94 26.26
C GLY A 61 8.42 12.42 26.09
N GLU A 62 8.83 13.03 27.19
CA GLU A 62 9.33 14.40 27.28
C GLU A 62 10.65 14.33 28.04
N GLU A 63 11.68 15.01 27.54
CA GLU A 63 13.00 15.03 28.16
C GLU A 63 13.60 16.44 28.08
N PHE A 64 14.22 16.87 29.19
CA PHE A 64 14.98 18.11 29.24
C PHE A 64 16.37 17.87 28.66
N VAL A 65 16.72 18.64 27.64
CA VAL A 65 18.06 18.64 27.05
C VAL A 65 18.82 19.81 27.64
N ALA A 66 19.99 19.55 28.22
CA ALA A 66 20.88 20.60 28.73
C ALA A 66 21.77 21.13 27.60
N ASP A 67 22.14 22.41 27.69
CA ASP A 67 23.03 23.08 26.71
C ASP A 67 24.28 22.24 26.41
N GLY A 68 24.59 22.16 25.11
CA GLY A 68 25.75 21.45 24.58
C GLY A 68 25.72 19.93 24.70
N THR A 69 24.62 19.34 25.19
CA THR A 69 24.49 17.88 25.36
C THR A 69 23.53 17.31 24.32
N PRO A 70 23.98 16.46 23.38
CA PRO A 70 23.08 15.87 22.39
C PRO A 70 22.15 14.84 23.03
N LEU A 71 20.84 14.95 22.77
CA LEU A 71 19.86 13.92 23.09
C LEU A 71 19.85 12.85 21.99
N THR A 72 20.07 11.58 22.37
CA THR A 72 19.98 10.44 21.44
C THR A 72 18.74 9.63 21.77
N ILE A 73 17.82 9.54 20.81
CA ILE A 73 16.60 8.74 20.92
C ILE A 73 16.77 7.49 20.07
N ASP A 74 17.04 6.36 20.73
CA ASP A 74 17.20 5.07 20.06
C ASP A 74 15.83 4.45 19.73
N LEU A 75 15.48 4.46 18.45
CA LEU A 75 14.23 3.91 17.93
C LEU A 75 14.49 2.63 17.13
N ASN A 76 14.13 1.45 17.66
CA ASN A 76 14.28 0.17 16.96
C ASN A 76 13.01 -0.69 17.06
N THR A 77 12.48 -1.17 15.92
CA THR A 77 11.20 -1.88 15.90
C THR A 77 11.17 -3.22 16.60
N ASP A 78 12.34 -3.76 16.94
CA ASP A 78 12.46 -4.95 17.78
C ASP A 78 11.96 -4.71 19.23
N SER A 79 11.86 -3.45 19.67
CA SER A 79 11.31 -3.12 20.99
C SER A 79 9.78 -3.21 21.06
N VAL A 80 9.09 -3.33 19.91
CA VAL A 80 7.63 -3.30 19.84
C VAL A 80 7.09 -4.69 19.51
N SER A 81 6.71 -5.44 20.55
CA SER A 81 6.25 -6.83 20.45
C SER A 81 4.96 -7.01 19.62
N GLU A 82 4.15 -5.95 19.49
CA GLU A 82 2.89 -5.93 18.75
C GLU A 82 3.06 -5.86 17.22
N VAL A 83 4.29 -5.72 16.73
CA VAL A 83 4.63 -5.70 15.30
C VAL A 83 4.93 -7.12 14.77
N SER A 84 5.02 -8.12 15.65
CA SER A 84 5.29 -9.50 15.26
C SER A 84 4.21 -10.03 14.31
N GLY A 85 4.60 -10.31 13.06
CA GLY A 85 3.70 -10.77 11.99
C GLY A 85 2.99 -9.67 11.19
N LYS A 86 3.30 -8.39 11.42
CA LYS A 86 2.79 -7.25 10.64
C LYS A 86 3.88 -6.65 9.76
N ASN A 87 3.48 -6.04 8.65
CA ASN A 87 4.38 -5.27 7.78
C ASN A 87 4.39 -3.80 8.21
N ILE A 88 5.58 -3.24 8.41
CA ILE A 88 5.76 -1.82 8.72
C ILE A 88 5.95 -1.09 7.40
N VAL A 89 5.05 -0.17 7.08
CA VAL A 89 5.05 0.53 5.79
C VAL A 89 5.67 1.93 5.90
N GLY A 90 5.79 2.45 7.12
CA GLY A 90 6.41 3.75 7.40
C GLY A 90 6.50 4.05 8.89
N VAL A 91 7.27 5.07 9.23
CA VAL A 91 7.45 5.60 10.60
C VAL A 91 7.11 7.08 10.58
N LEU A 92 6.33 7.54 11.57
CA LEU A 92 6.00 8.96 11.77
C LEU A 92 6.54 9.38 13.14
N VAL A 93 7.41 10.40 13.15
CA VAL A 93 7.96 10.99 14.39
C VAL A 93 7.44 12.41 14.51
N THR A 94 6.80 12.73 15.63
CA THR A 94 6.35 14.09 15.96
C THR A 94 7.11 14.54 17.19
N MET A 95 7.86 15.63 17.07
CA MET A 95 8.62 16.21 18.18
C MET A 95 8.25 17.68 18.35
N THR A 96 8.10 18.11 19.60
CA THR A 96 7.87 19.52 19.95
C THR A 96 9.02 19.96 20.83
N TYR A 97 9.54 21.16 20.57
CA TYR A 97 10.66 21.74 21.29
C TYR A 97 10.21 23.02 22.00
N GLY A 98 10.67 23.24 23.23
CA GLY A 98 10.41 24.44 24.01
C GLY A 98 11.55 24.75 24.97
N GLU A 99 11.91 26.02 25.07
CA GLU A 99 12.99 26.54 25.92
C GLU A 99 12.44 27.04 27.26
N ASP A 100 13.07 26.68 28.38
CA ASP A 100 12.82 27.22 29.74
C ASP A 100 14.09 27.87 30.36
N GLU A 101 15.17 28.03 29.59
CA GLU A 101 16.37 28.68 30.10
C GLU A 101 16.16 30.20 30.22
N THR A 102 16.18 30.70 31.45
CA THR A 102 16.17 32.13 31.74
C THR A 102 17.61 32.59 31.96
N GLU A 103 18.11 33.51 31.12
CA GLU A 103 19.40 34.14 31.38
C GLU A 103 19.33 34.94 32.70
N ASN A 104 19.90 34.39 33.77
CA ASN A 104 20.21 35.15 34.98
C ASN A 104 21.47 35.99 34.73
N SER A 105 21.38 36.98 33.83
CA SER A 105 22.43 37.97 33.59
C SER A 105 22.41 39.06 34.68
N LEU A 106 22.57 38.67 35.94
CA LEU A 106 22.80 39.64 37.00
C LEU A 106 23.80 39.10 38.02
N ASP A 107 25.02 38.88 37.54
CA ASP A 107 26.20 38.96 38.37
C ASP A 107 26.27 40.36 39.04
N PRO A 108 26.39 40.44 40.39
CA PRO A 108 26.33 41.71 41.12
C PRO A 108 27.57 42.61 40.93
N PHE A 109 28.49 42.23 40.04
CA PHE A 109 29.74 42.93 39.73
C PHE A 109 29.81 43.46 38.29
N GLY A 110 28.67 43.64 37.62
CA GLY A 110 28.53 44.60 36.53
C GLY A 110 29.49 44.37 35.35
N ALA A 111 29.65 43.13 34.91
CA ALA A 111 30.33 42.80 33.68
C ALA A 111 29.52 41.78 32.86
N GLY A 112 28.24 42.07 32.65
CA GLY A 112 27.40 41.37 31.69
C GLY A 112 27.94 41.59 30.27
N CYS A 113 28.70 40.60 29.80
CA CYS A 113 29.25 40.54 28.46
C CYS A 113 28.11 40.57 27.42
N ALA A 114 27.80 41.75 26.89
CA ALA A 114 26.84 41.96 25.81
C ALA A 114 27.36 41.49 24.43
N THR A 115 28.01 40.33 24.34
CA THR A 115 28.53 39.80 23.06
C THR A 115 28.32 38.30 22.82
N GLY A 116 27.58 37.58 23.67
CA GLY A 116 27.12 36.24 23.35
C GLY A 116 25.84 36.33 22.53
N GLY A 117 25.94 36.29 21.20
CA GLY A 117 24.74 36.14 20.37
C GLY A 117 23.99 34.89 20.80
N PHE A 118 22.65 35.02 20.87
CA PHE A 118 21.74 33.91 21.16
C PHE A 118 22.22 32.65 20.43
N SER A 119 22.75 31.68 21.19
CA SER A 119 22.85 30.32 20.69
C SER A 119 21.42 29.84 20.64
N GLN A 120 20.76 30.09 19.52
CA GLN A 120 19.51 29.41 19.25
C GLN A 120 19.91 27.97 19.00
N ASP A 121 19.69 27.12 20.00
CA ASP A 121 19.91 25.69 19.86
C ASP A 121 19.01 25.22 18.71
N THR A 122 19.68 24.95 17.60
CA THR A 122 19.04 24.62 16.34
C THR A 122 19.02 23.10 16.27
N ILE A 123 17.82 22.54 16.21
CA ILE A 123 17.61 21.13 15.89
C ILE A 123 18.14 20.79 14.49
#